data_AF-A0A3Q9AAB5-F1
#
_entry.id   AF-A0A3Q9AAB5-F1
#
_cell.length_a   1.000
_cell.length_b   1.000
_cell.length_c   1.000
_cell.angle_alpha   90.00
_cell.angle_beta   90.00
_cell.angle_gamma   90.00
#
_symmetry.space_group_name_H-M   'P 1'
#
loop_
_entity.id
_entity.type
_entity.pdbx_description
1 polymer ?
#
loop_
_entity_poly.entity_id
_entity_poly.type
_entity_poly.pdbx_seq_one_letter_code
_entity_poly.pdbx_strand_id
1 'polypeptide(L)'
;MDIFDSAVCTKGDIAGVFEHEEADGPQNATACFCLHQTECNQAGTVLGAIHVRPGQWAITEADVAVRWDSDEQRVGLFVFGALVAAFDATTGAKYGAEYGKDFNAEITWS
;
A
#
# COMPACT_ATOMS: atom_id res chain seq x y z
N MET A 1 -10.94 -10.07 -4.50
CA MET A 1 -9.76 -9.37 -3.97
C MET A 1 -8.66 -9.56 -4.99
N ASP A 2 -8.32 -8.49 -5.69
CA ASP A 2 -7.25 -8.48 -6.69
C ASP A 2 -6.06 -7.72 -6.11
N ILE A 3 -4.88 -8.34 -6.18
CA ILE A 3 -3.62 -7.71 -5.79
C ILE A 3 -3.08 -7.00 -7.02
N PHE A 4 -2.90 -5.69 -6.93
CA PHE A 4 -2.42 -4.89 -8.04
C PHE A 4 -0.90 -4.87 -8.10
N ASP A 5 -0.25 -4.72 -6.94
CA ASP A 5 1.21 -4.84 -6.82
C ASP A 5 1.61 -5.14 -5.37
N SER A 6 2.81 -5.70 -5.19
CA SER A 6 3.38 -5.97 -3.88
C SER A 6 4.90 -5.91 -3.90
N ALA A 7 5.49 -5.51 -2.79
CA ALA A 7 6.94 -5.56 -2.60
C ALA A 7 7.28 -6.15 -1.23
N VAL A 8 8.03 -7.25 -1.25
CA VAL A 8 8.61 -7.86 -0.06
C VAL A 8 9.93 -7.17 0.26
N CYS A 9 10.21 -6.86 1.53
CA CYS A 9 11.52 -6.37 1.95
C CYS A 9 12.59 -7.44 1.68
N THR A 10 13.86 -7.05 1.56
CA THR A 10 14.97 -8.01 1.32
C THR A 10 15.07 -9.08 2.40
N LYS A 11 14.75 -8.71 3.65
CA LYS A 11 14.74 -9.66 4.78
C LYS A 11 13.64 -10.72 4.65
N GLY A 12 12.60 -10.46 3.86
CA GLY A 12 11.54 -11.42 3.58
C GLY A 12 10.51 -11.60 4.70
N ASP A 13 10.49 -10.73 5.71
CA ASP A 13 9.60 -10.80 6.87
C ASP A 13 8.40 -9.85 6.80
N ILE A 14 8.44 -8.86 5.91
CA ILE A 14 7.36 -7.88 5.72
C ILE A 14 7.17 -7.59 4.22
N ALA A 15 5.93 -7.37 3.81
CA ALA A 15 5.59 -6.94 2.46
C ALA A 15 4.57 -5.79 2.48
N GLY A 16 4.79 -4.79 1.63
CA GLY A 16 3.72 -3.86 1.25
C GLY A 16 2.88 -4.49 0.14
N VAL A 17 1.56 -4.40 0.25
CA VAL A 17 0.61 -4.98 -0.71
C VAL A 17 -0.45 -3.94 -1.01
N PHE A 18 -0.67 -3.66 -2.29
CA PHE A 18 -1.80 -2.84 -2.72
C PHE A 18 -2.87 -3.74 -3.32
N GLU A 19 -4.04 -3.70 -2.71
CA GLU A 19 -5.16 -4.59 -3.02
C GLU A 19 -6.45 -3.80 -3.29
N HIS A 20 -7.27 -4.38 -4.14
CA HIS A 20 -8.59 -3.88 -4.46
C HIS A 20 -9.61 -4.97 -4.17
N GLU A 21 -10.54 -4.67 -3.27
CA GLU A 21 -11.63 -5.56 -2.93
C GLU A 21 -12.93 -5.00 -3.51
N GLU A 22 -13.53 -5.72 -4.46
CA GLU A 22 -14.91 -5.46 -4.88
C GLU A 22 -15.87 -6.20 -3.94
N ALA A 23 -16.34 -5.53 -2.89
CA ALA A 23 -17.43 -6.03 -2.05
C ALA A 23 -18.77 -5.60 -2.67
N ASP A 24 -19.72 -6.51 -2.91
CA ASP A 24 -21.10 -6.18 -3.34
C ASP A 24 -21.25 -5.21 -4.54
N GLY A 25 -20.31 -5.28 -5.50
CA GLY A 25 -20.33 -4.54 -6.76
C GLY A 25 -19.42 -3.30 -6.80
N PRO A 26 -19.26 -2.66 -7.98
CA PRO A 26 -18.19 -1.69 -8.23
C PRO A 26 -18.25 -0.42 -7.35
N GLN A 27 -19.42 -0.08 -6.82
CA GLN A 27 -19.61 1.12 -5.99
C GLN A 27 -19.10 0.94 -4.55
N ASN A 28 -18.99 -0.30 -4.11
CA ASN A 28 -18.54 -0.69 -2.78
C ASN A 28 -17.11 -1.25 -2.82
N ALA A 29 -16.45 -1.12 -3.97
CA ALA A 29 -15.06 -1.49 -4.11
C ALA A 29 -14.18 -0.63 -3.20
N THR A 30 -13.14 -1.22 -2.61
CA THR A 30 -12.23 -0.53 -1.70
C THR A 30 -10.79 -0.82 -2.11
N ALA A 31 -10.03 0.24 -2.36
CA ALA A 31 -8.60 0.18 -2.59
C ALA A 31 -7.85 0.40 -1.28
N CYS A 32 -7.08 -0.61 -0.86
CA CYS A 32 -6.34 -0.63 0.39
C CYS A 32 -4.85 -0.82 0.12
N PHE A 33 -4.02 -0.09 0.86
CA PHE A 33 -2.60 -0.35 0.95
C PHE A 33 -2.30 -0.97 2.31
N CYS A 34 -1.81 -2.20 2.31
CA CYS A 34 -1.63 -3.02 3.49
C CYS A 34 -0.15 -3.36 3.69
N LEU A 35 0.26 -3.38 4.96
CA LEU A 35 1.54 -3.93 5.39
C LEU A 35 1.29 -5.31 5.97
N HIS A 36 1.89 -6.34 5.38
CA HIS A 36 1.75 -7.73 5.81
C HIS A 36 3.06 -8.21 6.42
N GLN A 37 2.96 -8.96 7.51
CA GLN A 37 4.04 -9.81 7.98
C GLN A 37 4.03 -11.10 7.17
N THR A 38 5.11 -11.42 6.48
CA THR A 38 5.26 -12.68 5.75
C THR A 38 5.71 -13.76 6.74
N GLU A 39 4.80 -14.68 7.08
CA GLU A 39 5.17 -15.89 7.81
C GLU A 39 5.55 -16.99 6.83
N CYS A 40 6.62 -17.72 7.14
CA CYS A 40 7.24 -18.73 6.27
C CYS A 40 6.30 -19.86 5.77
N ASN A 41 5.02 -19.92 6.18
CA ASN A 41 4.05 -20.95 5.78
C ASN A 41 2.55 -20.59 5.96
N GLN A 42 2.18 -19.33 6.19
CA GLN A 42 0.75 -18.92 6.35
C GLN A 42 0.45 -17.60 5.65
N ALA A 43 -0.85 -17.38 5.37
CA ALA A 43 -1.35 -16.07 4.92
C ALA A 43 -0.91 -15.01 5.93
N GLY A 44 -0.06 -14.09 5.48
CA GLY A 44 0.63 -13.14 6.34
C GLY A 44 -0.32 -12.23 7.11
N THR A 45 -0.01 -11.98 8.38
CA THR A 45 -0.81 -11.11 9.26
C THR A 45 -0.74 -9.66 8.77
N VAL A 46 -1.89 -8.99 8.63
CA VAL A 46 -1.93 -7.55 8.33
C VAL A 46 -1.47 -6.77 9.55
N LEU A 47 -0.30 -6.13 9.45
CA LEU A 47 0.26 -5.22 10.46
C LEU A 47 -0.40 -3.85 10.44
N GLY A 48 -0.90 -3.44 9.26
CA GLY A 48 -1.67 -2.21 9.13
C GLY A 48 -2.26 -2.04 7.74
N ALA A 49 -3.38 -1.35 7.67
CA ALA A 49 -4.01 -0.94 6.42
C ALA A 49 -4.17 0.60 6.37
N ILE A 50 -4.05 1.14 5.16
CA ILE A 50 -4.36 2.52 4.77
C ILE A 50 -5.44 2.44 3.70
N HIS A 51 -6.60 3.05 3.96
CA HIS A 51 -7.69 3.11 2.97
C HIS A 51 -7.39 4.20 1.95
N VAL A 52 -7.04 3.79 0.73
CA VAL A 52 -6.64 4.72 -0.33
C VAL A 52 -7.86 5.38 -0.94
N ARG A 53 -8.86 4.58 -1.33
CA ARG A 53 -10.03 5.08 -2.04
C ARG A 53 -11.23 4.12 -1.96
N PRO A 54 -12.45 4.62 -1.67
CA PRO A 54 -13.68 3.88 -1.91
C PRO A 54 -14.19 4.05 -3.36
N GLY A 55 -14.95 3.07 -3.81
CA GLY A 55 -15.60 3.00 -5.12
C GLY A 55 -14.66 2.61 -6.25
N GLN A 56 -15.27 2.40 -7.42
CA GLN A 56 -14.55 2.00 -8.63
C GLN A 56 -13.41 2.97 -8.96
N TRP A 57 -12.22 2.41 -9.12
CA TRP A 57 -11.05 3.15 -9.53
C TRP A 57 -10.56 2.67 -10.90
N ALA A 58 -10.58 3.57 -11.89
CA ALA A 58 -10.09 3.31 -13.24
C ALA A 58 -8.56 3.38 -13.30
N ILE A 59 -7.87 2.49 -12.59
CA ILE A 59 -6.42 2.25 -12.68
C ILE A 59 -6.17 0.79 -12.98
N THR A 60 -4.98 0.50 -13.50
CA THR A 60 -4.50 -0.86 -13.76
C THR A 60 -3.23 -1.15 -12.95
N GLU A 61 -2.79 -2.40 -12.92
CA GLU A 61 -1.51 -2.79 -12.31
C GLU A 61 -0.34 -1.97 -12.86
N ALA A 62 -0.37 -1.59 -14.14
CA ALA A 62 0.68 -0.80 -14.78
C ALA A 62 0.78 0.65 -14.26
N ASP A 63 -0.29 1.16 -13.63
CA ASP A 63 -0.34 2.50 -13.07
C ASP A 63 0.15 2.54 -11.63
N VAL A 64 0.39 1.37 -11.02
CA VAL A 64 0.73 1.21 -9.62
C VAL A 64 2.16 0.70 -9.47
N ALA A 65 2.85 1.16 -8.43
CA ALA A 65 4.04 0.49 -7.94
C ALA A 65 4.09 0.52 -6.41
N VAL A 66 4.38 -0.62 -5.80
CA VAL A 66 4.76 -0.72 -4.39
C VAL A 66 6.27 -0.84 -4.32
N ARG A 67 6.92 0.02 -3.53
CA ARG A 67 8.38 0.06 -3.44
C ARG A 67 8.84 0.34 -2.02
N TRP A 68 9.93 -0.30 -1.64
CA TRP A 68 10.68 0.06 -0.46
C TRP A 68 11.59 1.26 -0.75
N ASP A 69 11.86 2.06 0.27
CA ASP A 69 12.95 3.03 0.24
C ASP A 69 14.32 2.31 0.26
N SER A 70 15.38 3.07 0.01
CA SER A 70 16.74 2.49 -0.12
C SER A 70 17.25 1.80 1.15
N ASP A 71 16.77 2.24 2.31
CA ASP A 71 17.11 1.67 3.63
C ASP A 71 16.12 0.57 4.07
N GLU A 72 15.11 0.26 3.27
CA GLU A 72 13.99 -0.65 3.58
C GLU A 72 13.29 -0.34 4.92
N GLN A 73 13.28 0.93 5.33
CA GLN A 73 12.56 1.39 6.51
C GLN A 73 11.10 1.72 6.18
N ARG A 74 10.84 2.10 4.93
CA ARG A 74 9.52 2.54 4.48
C ARG A 74 9.10 1.81 3.22
N VAL A 75 7.82 1.47 3.16
CA VAL A 75 7.20 0.94 1.95
C VAL A 75 6.09 1.87 1.48
N GLY A 76 6.08 2.16 0.20
CA GLY A 76 5.29 3.23 -0.39
C GLY A 76 4.48 2.73 -1.56
N LEU A 77 3.26 3.24 -1.64
CA LEU A 77 2.37 3.09 -2.78
C LEU A 77 2.53 4.29 -3.71
N PHE A 78 2.89 4.00 -4.95
CA PHE A 78 2.96 4.96 -6.03
C PHE A 78 1.82 4.72 -7.00
N VAL A 79 1.10 5.77 -7.36
CA VAL A 79 0.10 5.74 -8.44
C VAL A 79 0.44 6.81 -9.46
N PHE A 80 0.54 6.43 -10.74
CA PHE A 80 1.08 7.26 -11.81
C PHE A 80 2.46 7.86 -11.47
N GLY A 81 3.27 7.12 -10.72
CA GLY A 81 4.61 7.54 -10.27
C GLY A 81 4.64 8.54 -9.11
N ALA A 82 3.49 8.99 -8.60
CA ALA A 82 3.40 9.85 -7.43
C ALA A 82 3.20 9.01 -6.16
N LEU A 83 3.92 9.33 -5.08
CA LEU A 83 3.73 8.68 -3.77
C LEU A 83 2.37 9.10 -3.19
N VAL A 84 1.50 8.13 -2.93
CA VAL A 84 0.12 8.33 -2.45
C VAL A 84 -0.07 7.87 -1.00
N ALA A 85 0.66 6.85 -0.59
CA ALA A 85 0.65 6.34 0.78
C ALA A 85 1.99 5.70 1.13
N ALA A 86 2.34 5.67 2.41
CA ALA A 86 3.52 4.98 2.90
C ALA A 86 3.32 4.43 4.31
N PHE A 87 3.99 3.32 4.60
CA PHE A 87 4.20 2.83 5.95
C PHE A 87 5.67 3.01 6.33
N ASP A 88 5.92 3.42 7.57
CA ASP A 88 7.22 3.26 8.20
C ASP A 88 7.19 1.98 9.02
N ALA A 89 7.90 0.96 8.52
CA ALA A 89 7.91 -0.39 9.11
C ALA A 89 8.65 -0.42 10.45
N THR A 90 9.50 0.57 10.73
CA THR A 90 10.28 0.66 11.97
C THR A 90 9.41 1.19 13.12
N THR A 91 8.60 2.20 12.85
CA THR A 91 7.78 2.90 13.85
C THR A 91 6.31 2.46 13.84
N GLY A 92 5.86 1.82 12.76
CA GLY A 92 4.45 1.52 12.50
C GLY A 92 3.64 2.73 12.07
N ALA A 93 4.30 3.87 11.79
CA ALA A 93 3.61 5.07 11.34
C ALA A 93 3.00 4.89 9.94
N LYS A 94 1.82 5.47 9.75
CA LYS A 94 1.06 5.45 8.49
C LYS A 94 1.01 6.85 7.93
N TYR A 95 1.26 6.97 6.64
CA TYR A 95 1.27 8.25 5.95
C TYR A 95 0.44 8.20 4.67
N GLY A 96 -0.23 9.31 4.40
CA GLY A 96 -1.11 9.42 3.25
C GLY A 96 -2.47 8.77 3.46
N ALA A 97 -3.26 8.91 2.40
CA ALA A 97 -4.69 8.63 2.25
C ALA A 97 -5.63 8.86 3.46
N GLU A 98 -6.51 9.83 3.29
CA GLU A 98 -7.96 9.63 3.26
C GLU A 98 -8.56 10.77 2.40
N TYR A 99 -9.03 10.40 1.20
CA TYR A 99 -9.79 11.17 0.19
C TYR A 99 -9.73 12.72 0.24
N GLY A 100 -9.05 13.33 -0.75
CA GLY A 100 -9.15 14.77 -1.05
C GLY A 100 -8.24 15.70 -0.26
N LYS A 101 -7.41 15.19 0.63
CA LYS A 101 -6.26 15.94 1.15
C LYS A 101 -5.05 15.64 0.30
N ASP A 102 -4.47 16.69 -0.27
CA ASP A 102 -3.17 16.64 -0.91
C ASP A 102 -2.19 15.91 0.00
N PHE A 103 -1.45 14.97 -0.58
CA PHE A 103 -0.33 14.30 0.07
C PHE A 103 0.66 15.40 0.49
N ASN A 104 0.58 15.86 1.73
CA ASN A 104 1.45 16.92 2.22
C ASN A 104 2.83 16.30 2.47
N ALA A 105 3.69 16.52 1.49
CA ALA A 105 4.99 15.90 1.31
C ALA A 105 6.06 16.43 2.27
N GLU A 106 5.95 16.09 3.56
CA GLU A 106 7.09 16.18 4.50
C GLU A 106 7.74 14.80 4.73
N ILE A 107 7.41 13.79 3.92
CA ILE A 107 8.12 12.51 3.96
C ILE A 107 9.30 12.62 3.00
N THR A 108 10.49 12.76 3.56
CA THR A 108 11.73 12.59 2.80
C THR A 108 11.79 11.13 2.32
N TRP A 109 11.44 10.90 1.05
CA TRP A 109 11.58 9.62 0.38
C TRP A 109 12.98 9.54 -0.26
N SER A 110 13.76 8.49 0.05
CA SER A 110 15.15 8.31 -0.43
C SER A 110 15.40 6.93 -1.00
#